data_AF-A0A0D6QQW8-F1
#
_entry.id   AF-A0A0D6QQW8-F1
#
_cell.length_a   1.000
_cell.length_b   1.000
_cell.length_c   1.000
_cell.angle_alpha   90.00
_cell.angle_beta   90.00
_cell.angle_gamma   90.00
#
_symmetry.space_group_name_H-M   'P 1'
#
loop_
_entity.id
_entity.type
_entity.pdbx_description
1 polymer ?
#
loop_
_entity_poly.entity_id
_entity_poly.type
_entity_poly.pdbx_seq_one_letter_code
_entity_poly.pdbx_strand_id
1 'polypeptide(L)'
;MDRALVTAGVEAAALDAGLAGHTPPRIELPPFTLDEIEAWFRGGEIEGDLGEQLLVWAARVRGCIDVELAEGLAALKRGDRLAALGCHFDDYAREALDLGKRAAENLARLGAGLPDRPLLREALRSGRVRLRAGETILAVAVGDAEAAWLERAGEESVRGLEAAVRAARARGDASGHARGGTGDEDEAWVELRTQLPPEERRVLDEALSLARELEPGASRIEQLEALAQEYLAEHPGDPDADDARPLGPGFRARGPEPARRGAVASLGPDGWASLPEVPPVAAPDLSLNNVLSAQELDARLRALAECRAGWDRLIGLCGYAVKRSGMHRLSGYGSFREYVEERLGLPARAVEQRVALEARLAASPALEEARRRGVSYEKLRVLARLREPDIAPWIPRALDATCVVLRREVEGEREGQLRARGELVAPLPRGVAVLLAAAIASVRERHGHALSTGTCIAVIAFHFLVTWGDAPGRSPTRSRRIRERDSGWCQVPGCSRHAAHAHHIDFRSHGGGDDPENLVGLCAFHHLRCIHGGYLAVLGRAPGALVWLLGGRIWSGPHRRGTRGAAGAVPAAC
;
A
#
# COMPACT_ATOMS: atom_id res chain seq x y z
N MET A 1 -1.42 31.86 17.94
CA MET A 1 -0.65 31.49 16.74
C MET A 1 0.84 31.50 17.03
N ASP A 2 1.51 32.65 17.18
CA ASP A 2 2.97 32.74 17.40
C ASP A 2 3.48 31.97 18.62
N ARG A 3 2.82 32.02 19.79
CA ARG A 3 3.27 31.27 20.98
C ARG A 3 3.19 29.74 20.81
N ALA A 4 2.14 29.22 20.17
CA ALA A 4 1.95 27.77 19.97
C ALA A 4 2.80 27.24 18.81
N LEU A 5 3.00 28.06 17.77
CA LEU A 5 3.96 27.84 16.69
C LEU A 5 5.39 27.80 17.27
N VAL A 6 5.75 28.71 18.18
CA VAL A 6 7.02 28.67 18.94
C VAL A 6 7.13 27.41 19.82
N THR A 7 6.05 26.98 20.50
CA THR A 7 6.03 25.72 21.27
C THR A 7 6.18 24.48 20.38
N ALA A 8 5.67 24.53 19.14
CA ALA A 8 5.81 23.49 18.12
C ALA A 8 7.08 23.64 17.26
N GLY A 9 7.94 24.63 17.53
CA GLY A 9 9.16 24.91 16.76
C GLY A 9 8.93 25.38 15.31
N VAL A 10 7.73 25.87 14.98
CA VAL A 10 7.37 26.40 13.65
C VAL A 10 7.32 27.92 13.72
N GLU A 11 7.95 28.66 12.82
CA GLU A 11 7.77 30.11 12.73
C GLU A 11 6.56 30.44 11.84
N ALA A 12 5.70 31.39 12.22
CA ALA A 12 4.53 31.78 11.43
C ALA A 12 4.90 32.21 9.99
N ALA A 13 5.97 32.98 9.84
CA ALA A 13 6.50 33.38 8.54
C ALA A 13 7.00 32.19 7.70
N ALA A 14 7.54 31.15 8.34
CA ALA A 14 7.99 29.93 7.65
C ALA A 14 6.81 29.07 7.20
N LEU A 15 5.70 29.07 7.95
CA LEU A 15 4.45 28.42 7.57
C LEU A 15 3.80 29.13 6.38
N ASP A 16 3.70 30.45 6.42
CA ASP A 16 3.14 31.25 5.31
C ASP A 16 3.97 31.09 4.02
N ALA A 17 5.31 31.13 4.14
CA ALA A 17 6.21 30.84 3.02
C ALA A 17 6.06 29.41 2.50
N GLY A 18 5.90 28.44 3.41
CA GLY A 18 5.66 27.03 3.06
C GLY A 18 4.31 26.77 2.40
N LEU A 19 3.27 27.54 2.74
CA LEU A 19 1.97 27.48 2.07
C LEU A 19 2.01 28.09 0.67
N ALA A 20 2.72 29.21 0.51
CA ALA A 20 2.87 29.88 -0.78
C ALA A 20 3.77 29.10 -1.76
N GLY A 21 4.81 28.45 -1.24
CA GLY A 21 5.75 27.66 -2.03
C GLY A 21 5.52 26.15 -2.03
N HIS A 22 4.46 25.67 -1.36
CA HIS A 22 4.18 24.23 -1.11
C HIS A 22 5.30 23.47 -0.39
N THR A 23 6.30 24.19 0.15
CA THR A 23 7.41 23.63 0.90
C THR A 23 6.95 23.26 2.30
N PRO A 24 7.10 21.99 2.73
CA PRO A 24 6.73 21.61 4.08
C PRO A 24 7.63 22.33 5.10
N PRO A 25 7.07 22.89 6.20
CA PRO A 25 7.88 23.47 7.25
C PRO A 25 8.85 22.43 7.80
N ARG A 26 10.08 22.85 8.14
CA ARG A 26 11.02 22.00 8.88
C ARG A 26 10.52 21.86 10.30
N ILE A 27 9.86 20.74 10.58
CA ILE A 27 9.36 20.41 11.90
C ILE A 27 10.31 19.39 12.51
N GLU A 28 11.21 19.87 13.38
CA GLU A 28 11.98 19.03 14.29
C GLU A 28 11.20 18.87 15.60
N LEU A 29 10.04 18.22 15.52
CA LEU A 29 9.32 17.84 16.72
C LEU A 29 9.74 16.42 17.12
N PRO A 30 10.33 16.21 18.32
CA PRO A 30 10.34 14.87 18.90
C PRO A 30 8.88 14.38 18.99
N PRO A 31 8.64 13.05 18.97
CA PRO A 31 7.28 12.56 19.14
C PRO A 31 6.72 13.11 20.45
N PHE A 32 5.57 13.80 20.36
CA PHE A 32 4.92 14.30 21.55
C PHE A 32 4.67 13.16 22.52
N THR A 33 5.14 13.33 23.76
CA THR A 33 4.76 12.47 24.87
C THR A 33 3.25 12.57 25.10
N LEU A 34 2.67 11.57 25.74
CA LEU A 34 1.24 11.60 26.07
C LEU A 34 0.89 12.81 26.93
N ASP A 35 1.76 13.18 27.85
CA ASP A 35 1.57 14.33 28.73
C ASP A 35 1.63 15.66 27.96
N GLU A 36 2.47 15.77 26.93
CA GLU A 36 2.51 16.93 26.03
C GLU A 36 1.25 17.02 25.16
N ILE A 37 0.75 15.91 24.62
CA ILE A 37 -0.53 15.89 23.87
C ILE A 37 -1.69 16.27 24.78
N GLU A 38 -1.73 15.71 25.99
CA GLU A 38 -2.76 16.04 26.96
C GLU A 38 -2.66 17.49 27.43
N ALA A 39 -1.47 18.04 27.66
CA ALA A 39 -1.29 19.45 28.01
C ALA A 39 -1.66 20.39 26.86
N TRP A 40 -1.31 20.03 25.63
CA TRP A 40 -1.59 20.84 24.44
C TRP A 40 -3.09 20.96 24.14
N PHE A 41 -3.85 19.87 24.38
CA PHE A 41 -5.30 19.85 24.16
C PHE A 41 -6.15 20.09 25.43
N ARG A 42 -5.57 20.03 26.65
CA ARG A 42 -6.23 20.46 27.90
C ARG A 42 -5.93 21.91 28.29
N GLY A 43 -4.93 22.54 27.68
CA GLY A 43 -4.51 23.92 27.98
C GLY A 43 -5.51 25.02 27.57
N GLY A 44 -6.50 24.69 26.73
CA GLY A 44 -7.54 25.60 26.26
C GLY A 44 -8.05 25.21 24.87
N GLU A 45 -9.17 25.81 24.43
CA GLU A 45 -9.74 25.60 23.08
C GLU A 45 -8.80 26.13 21.99
N ILE A 46 -8.05 27.21 22.27
CA ILE A 46 -7.23 27.95 21.29
C ILE A 46 -6.05 27.11 20.77
N GLU A 47 -5.29 26.46 21.64
CA GLU A 47 -4.11 25.66 21.24
C GLU A 47 -4.52 24.40 20.45
N GLY A 48 -5.63 23.77 20.84
CA GLY A 48 -6.21 22.63 20.12
C GLY A 48 -6.70 23.01 18.73
N ASP A 49 -7.41 24.14 18.61
CA ASP A 49 -7.91 24.68 17.34
C ASP A 49 -6.76 25.00 16.37
N LEU A 50 -5.64 25.52 16.87
CA LEU A 50 -4.45 25.77 16.04
C LEU A 50 -3.83 24.45 15.52
N GLY A 51 -3.77 23.41 16.35
CA GLY A 51 -3.30 22.08 15.92
C GLY A 51 -4.20 21.45 14.85
N GLU A 52 -5.51 21.61 14.97
CA GLU A 52 -6.51 21.21 13.97
C GLU A 52 -6.35 21.98 12.67
N GLN A 53 -6.21 23.30 12.76
CA GLN A 53 -6.04 24.18 11.61
C GLN A 53 -4.78 23.82 10.81
N LEU A 54 -3.66 23.54 11.49
CA LEU A 54 -2.43 23.04 10.86
C LEU A 54 -2.65 21.72 10.13
N LEU A 55 -3.40 20.79 10.72
CA LEU A 55 -3.75 19.51 10.09
C LEU A 55 -4.59 19.72 8.83
N VAL A 56 -5.56 20.62 8.86
CA VAL A 56 -6.41 20.97 7.72
C VAL A 56 -5.59 21.63 6.61
N TRP A 57 -4.67 22.54 6.94
CA TRP A 57 -3.75 23.12 5.96
C TRP A 57 -2.84 22.09 5.32
N ALA A 58 -2.24 21.21 6.13
CA ALA A 58 -1.41 20.13 5.61
C ALA A 58 -2.20 19.22 4.65
N ALA A 59 -3.46 18.91 4.99
CA ALA A 59 -4.35 18.13 4.14
C ALA A 59 -4.66 18.84 2.81
N ARG A 60 -4.90 20.16 2.83
CA ARG A 60 -5.16 20.97 1.63
C ARG A 60 -3.96 21.04 0.71
N VAL A 61 -2.77 21.33 1.24
CA VAL A 61 -1.53 21.35 0.45
C VAL A 61 -1.24 19.97 -0.14
N ARG A 62 -1.39 18.91 0.66
CA ARG A 62 -1.26 17.52 0.17
C ARG A 62 -2.28 17.21 -0.93
N GLY A 63 -3.51 17.70 -0.83
CA GLY A 63 -4.55 17.58 -1.86
C GLY A 63 -4.16 18.27 -3.17
N CYS A 64 -3.59 19.47 -3.09
CA CYS A 64 -3.10 20.22 -4.24
C CYS A 64 -1.97 19.50 -4.97
N ILE A 65 -1.00 18.98 -4.22
CA ILE A 65 0.09 18.18 -4.78
C ILE A 65 -0.46 16.90 -5.44
N ASP A 66 -1.48 16.29 -4.85
CA ASP A 66 -2.13 15.11 -5.41
C ASP A 66 -2.82 15.37 -6.76
N VAL A 67 -3.34 16.57 -7.00
CA VAL A 67 -3.91 16.95 -8.30
C VAL A 67 -2.83 16.93 -9.39
N GLU A 68 -1.66 17.50 -9.12
CA GLU A 68 -0.52 17.43 -10.05
C GLU A 68 0.00 16.00 -10.22
N LEU A 69 0.14 15.25 -9.13
CA LEU A 69 0.52 13.83 -9.19
C LEU A 69 -0.47 13.03 -10.03
N ALA A 70 -1.78 13.31 -9.95
CA ALA A 70 -2.80 12.64 -10.74
C ALA A 70 -2.55 12.80 -12.25
N GLU A 71 -2.32 14.03 -12.71
CA GLU A 71 -2.04 14.33 -14.13
C GLU A 71 -0.70 13.74 -14.59
N GLY A 72 0.35 13.87 -13.78
CA GLY A 72 1.65 13.31 -14.09
C GLY A 72 1.64 11.77 -14.15
N LEU A 73 0.92 11.10 -13.23
CA LEU A 73 0.76 9.64 -13.24
C LEU A 73 -0.06 9.17 -14.44
N ALA A 74 -1.11 9.90 -14.82
CA ALA A 74 -1.86 9.64 -16.04
C ALA A 74 -0.97 9.81 -17.28
N ALA A 75 -0.13 10.85 -17.31
CA ALA A 75 0.83 11.08 -18.37
C ALA A 75 1.86 9.97 -18.46
N LEU A 76 2.36 9.48 -17.32
CA LEU A 76 3.36 8.43 -17.24
C LEU A 76 2.84 7.08 -17.76
N LYS A 77 1.55 6.78 -17.62
CA LYS A 77 0.95 5.53 -18.13
C LYS A 77 0.79 5.48 -19.66
N ARG A 78 1.07 6.57 -20.38
CA ARG A 78 0.94 6.62 -21.85
C ARG A 78 2.19 6.09 -22.54
N GLY A 79 1.97 5.32 -23.61
CA GLY A 79 3.04 4.78 -24.46
C GLY A 79 4.03 3.91 -23.69
N ASP A 80 5.32 4.02 -24.05
CA ASP A 80 6.41 3.24 -23.46
C ASP A 80 7.12 3.92 -22.29
N ARG A 81 6.54 4.98 -21.71
CA ARG A 81 7.22 5.77 -20.66
C ARG A 81 7.61 4.95 -19.45
N LEU A 82 6.76 4.04 -18.98
CA LEU A 82 7.08 3.13 -17.88
C LEU A 82 8.20 2.13 -18.24
N ALA A 83 8.24 1.66 -19.48
CA ALA A 83 9.33 0.81 -19.97
C ALA A 83 10.65 1.59 -20.05
N ALA A 84 10.60 2.86 -20.47
CA ALA A 84 11.73 3.79 -20.45
C ALA A 84 12.24 4.13 -19.03
N LEU A 85 11.45 3.85 -18.00
CA LEU A 85 11.86 3.91 -16.58
C LEU A 85 12.18 2.52 -15.99
N GLY A 86 12.07 1.45 -16.78
CA GLY A 86 12.39 0.09 -16.38
C GLY A 86 11.46 -0.51 -15.31
N CYS A 87 10.26 0.02 -15.09
CA CYS A 87 9.41 -0.38 -13.96
C CYS A 87 7.93 -0.54 -14.34
N HIS A 88 7.24 -1.44 -13.62
CA HIS A 88 5.78 -1.45 -13.62
C HIS A 88 5.25 -0.23 -12.90
N PHE A 89 4.02 0.20 -13.23
CA PHE A 89 3.37 1.35 -12.59
C PHE A 89 3.29 1.23 -11.07
N ASP A 90 2.94 0.05 -10.54
CA ASP A 90 2.79 -0.18 -9.11
C ASP A 90 4.12 -0.36 -8.35
N ASP A 91 5.18 -0.72 -9.07
CA ASP A 91 6.55 -0.73 -8.53
C ASP A 91 7.12 0.70 -8.55
N TYR A 92 6.90 1.46 -9.62
CA TYR A 92 7.24 2.87 -9.72
C TYR A 92 6.61 3.69 -8.59
N ALA A 93 5.29 3.60 -8.44
CA ALA A 93 4.54 4.33 -7.42
C ALA A 93 5.09 4.06 -6.01
N ARG A 94 5.44 2.81 -5.72
CA ARG A 94 5.94 2.39 -4.40
C ARG A 94 7.36 2.83 -4.14
N GLU A 95 8.26 2.56 -5.09
CA GLU A 95 9.69 2.75 -4.88
C GLU A 95 10.10 4.22 -5.07
N ALA A 96 9.55 4.88 -6.10
CA ALA A 96 9.89 6.27 -6.46
C ALA A 96 9.03 7.31 -5.75
N LEU A 97 7.74 7.03 -5.54
CA LEU A 97 6.79 8.01 -4.98
C LEU A 97 6.29 7.68 -3.57
N ASP A 98 6.65 6.50 -3.02
CA ASP A 98 6.19 6.04 -1.69
C ASP A 98 4.65 5.96 -1.59
N LEU A 99 3.99 5.64 -2.72
CA LEU A 99 2.55 5.50 -2.87
C LEU A 99 2.15 4.03 -3.01
N GLY A 100 1.07 3.64 -2.32
CA GLY A 100 0.45 2.32 -2.51
C GLY A 100 -0.23 2.18 -3.88
N LYS A 101 -0.25 0.96 -4.42
CA LYS A 101 -0.85 0.62 -5.73
C LYS A 101 -2.23 1.25 -5.95
N ARG A 102 -3.18 1.02 -5.04
CA ARG A 102 -4.56 1.54 -5.15
C ARG A 102 -4.60 3.07 -5.19
N ALA A 103 -3.79 3.75 -4.37
CA ALA A 103 -3.73 5.21 -4.35
C ALA A 103 -3.20 5.77 -5.68
N ALA A 104 -2.10 5.20 -6.20
CA ALA A 104 -1.56 5.61 -7.49
C ALA A 104 -2.51 5.32 -8.66
N GLU A 105 -3.23 4.20 -8.63
CA GLU A 105 -4.25 3.87 -9.64
C GLU A 105 -5.44 4.85 -9.61
N ASN A 106 -5.88 5.25 -8.41
CA ASN A 106 -6.95 6.24 -8.26
C ASN A 106 -6.52 7.63 -8.76
N LEU A 107 -5.32 8.09 -8.37
CA LEU A 107 -4.76 9.36 -8.86
C LEU A 107 -4.59 9.34 -10.38
N ALA A 108 -4.03 8.28 -10.95
CA ALA A 108 -3.89 8.17 -12.41
C ALA A 108 -5.25 8.13 -13.13
N ARG A 109 -6.29 7.55 -12.52
CA ARG A 109 -7.65 7.56 -13.07
C ARG A 109 -8.26 8.96 -13.02
N LEU A 110 -8.08 9.67 -11.90
CA LEU A 110 -8.50 11.06 -11.76
C LEU A 110 -7.85 11.91 -12.85
N GLY A 111 -6.51 11.91 -12.94
CA GLY A 111 -5.77 12.70 -13.92
C GLY A 111 -6.07 12.35 -15.37
N ALA A 112 -6.45 11.10 -15.67
CA ALA A 112 -6.89 10.71 -17.00
C ALA A 112 -8.29 11.27 -17.36
N GLY A 113 -9.14 11.54 -16.37
CA GLY A 113 -10.49 12.07 -16.56
C GLY A 113 -10.60 13.60 -16.50
N LEU A 114 -9.61 14.31 -15.94
CA LEU A 114 -9.61 15.77 -15.84
C LEU A 114 -9.57 16.52 -17.19
N PRO A 115 -8.90 16.04 -18.26
CA PRO A 115 -8.89 16.75 -19.55
C PRO A 115 -10.28 16.98 -20.15
N ASP A 116 -11.22 16.07 -19.91
CA ASP A 116 -12.60 16.16 -20.42
C ASP A 116 -13.53 16.95 -19.47
N ARG A 117 -12.98 17.49 -18.37
CA ARG A 117 -13.72 18.11 -17.26
C ARG A 117 -13.00 19.38 -16.78
N PRO A 118 -12.98 20.45 -17.60
CA PRO A 118 -12.18 21.63 -17.34
C PRO A 118 -12.63 22.41 -16.08
N LEU A 119 -13.92 22.43 -15.76
CA LEU A 119 -14.42 23.14 -14.57
C LEU A 119 -14.02 22.42 -13.28
N LEU A 120 -14.07 21.08 -13.26
CA LEU A 120 -13.64 20.25 -12.14
C LEU A 120 -12.13 20.29 -11.97
N ARG A 121 -11.39 20.24 -13.09
CA ARG A 121 -9.94 20.42 -13.08
C ARG A 121 -9.57 21.75 -12.42
N GLU A 122 -10.20 22.85 -12.83
CA GLU A 122 -9.95 24.17 -12.22
C GLU A 122 -10.39 24.22 -10.76
N ALA A 123 -11.53 23.61 -10.41
CA ALA A 123 -12.02 23.56 -9.02
C ALA A 123 -11.08 22.82 -8.06
N LEU A 124 -10.49 21.73 -8.52
CA LEU A 124 -9.49 20.96 -7.79
C LEU A 124 -8.18 21.74 -7.67
N ARG A 125 -7.74 22.38 -8.77
CA ARG A 125 -6.53 23.20 -8.77
C ARG A 125 -6.67 24.45 -7.89
N SER A 126 -7.82 25.09 -7.83
CA SER A 126 -8.03 26.25 -6.98
C SER A 126 -8.25 25.90 -5.50
N GLY A 127 -8.36 24.60 -5.18
CA GLY A 127 -8.70 24.12 -3.83
C GLY A 127 -10.17 24.36 -3.42
N ARG A 128 -11.02 24.82 -4.34
CA ARG A 128 -12.46 25.05 -4.09
C ARG A 128 -13.21 23.75 -3.86
N VAL A 129 -12.83 22.69 -4.59
CA VAL A 129 -13.33 21.33 -4.38
C VAL A 129 -12.20 20.48 -3.82
N ARG A 130 -12.47 19.71 -2.75
CA ARG A 130 -11.48 18.80 -2.16
C ARG A 130 -11.27 17.58 -3.05
N LEU A 131 -10.08 17.00 -3.02
CA LEU A 131 -9.70 15.85 -3.85
C LEU A 131 -10.72 14.71 -3.78
N ARG A 132 -11.14 14.31 -2.57
CA ARG A 132 -12.11 13.21 -2.38
C ARG A 132 -13.49 13.51 -2.95
N ALA A 133 -13.96 14.75 -2.85
CA ALA A 133 -15.21 15.18 -3.45
C ALA A 133 -15.11 15.12 -4.99
N GLY A 134 -14.00 15.61 -5.56
CA GLY A 134 -13.73 15.52 -7.00
C GLY A 134 -13.64 14.08 -7.52
N GLU A 135 -12.97 13.18 -6.80
CA GLU A 135 -12.95 11.73 -7.11
C GLU A 135 -14.35 11.13 -7.14
N THR A 136 -15.21 11.54 -6.20
CA THR A 136 -16.58 11.03 -6.04
C THR A 136 -17.46 11.40 -7.22
N ILE A 137 -17.40 12.67 -7.65
CA ILE A 137 -18.24 13.18 -8.74
C ILE A 137 -17.64 12.96 -10.14
N LEU A 138 -16.37 12.53 -10.25
CA LEU A 138 -15.66 12.39 -11.52
C LEU A 138 -16.46 11.65 -12.61
N ALA A 139 -17.18 10.59 -12.23
CA ALA A 139 -17.93 9.77 -13.18
C ALA A 139 -19.22 10.43 -13.71
N VAL A 140 -19.76 11.43 -13.00
CA VAL A 140 -21.07 12.05 -13.30
C VAL A 140 -20.96 13.52 -13.67
N ALA A 141 -19.88 14.20 -13.28
CA ALA A 141 -19.57 15.57 -13.67
C ALA A 141 -18.99 15.58 -15.09
N VAL A 142 -19.85 15.42 -16.10
CA VAL A 142 -19.47 15.35 -17.52
C VAL A 142 -20.36 16.29 -18.34
N GLY A 143 -19.74 17.05 -19.25
CA GLY A 143 -20.46 17.99 -20.11
C GLY A 143 -21.28 19.00 -19.29
N ASP A 144 -22.54 19.22 -19.68
CA ASP A 144 -23.41 20.22 -19.05
C ASP A 144 -23.71 19.94 -17.57
N ALA A 145 -23.53 18.69 -17.11
CA ALA A 145 -23.73 18.32 -15.71
C ALA A 145 -22.57 18.76 -14.80
N GLU A 146 -21.41 19.13 -15.36
CA GLU A 146 -20.20 19.43 -14.61
C GLU A 146 -20.43 20.57 -13.60
N ALA A 147 -21.00 21.70 -14.03
CA ALA A 147 -21.24 22.85 -13.16
C ALA A 147 -22.17 22.50 -11.97
N ALA A 148 -23.27 21.79 -12.23
CA ALA A 148 -24.22 21.41 -11.18
C ALA A 148 -23.59 20.49 -10.13
N TRP A 149 -22.73 19.55 -10.53
CA TRP A 149 -22.01 18.69 -9.58
C TRP A 149 -20.93 19.43 -8.79
N LEU A 150 -20.34 20.48 -9.36
CA LEU A 150 -19.33 21.29 -8.67
C LEU A 150 -19.91 22.15 -7.57
N GLU A 151 -21.06 22.79 -7.80
CA GLU A 151 -21.76 23.55 -6.75
C GLU A 151 -22.05 22.63 -5.55
N ARG A 152 -22.62 21.46 -5.83
CA ARG A 152 -22.88 20.44 -4.80
C ARG A 152 -21.61 19.99 -4.09
N ALA A 153 -20.50 19.80 -4.82
CA ALA A 153 -19.24 19.37 -4.24
C ALA A 153 -18.54 20.44 -3.38
N GLY A 154 -18.92 21.70 -3.52
CA GLY A 154 -18.46 22.79 -2.66
C GLY A 154 -19.18 22.84 -1.30
N GLU A 155 -20.41 22.34 -1.24
CA GLU A 155 -21.30 22.49 -0.07
C GLU A 155 -21.58 21.17 0.66
N GLU A 156 -21.80 20.08 -0.08
CA GLU A 156 -22.21 18.79 0.47
C GLU A 156 -21.05 17.98 1.05
N SER A 157 -21.35 17.16 2.05
CA SER A 157 -20.44 16.16 2.59
C SER A 157 -20.08 15.11 1.54
N VAL A 158 -18.91 14.46 1.68
CA VAL A 158 -18.49 13.38 0.79
C VAL A 158 -19.52 12.25 0.82
N ARG A 159 -20.06 11.91 2.00
CA ARG A 159 -21.14 10.92 2.12
C ARG A 159 -22.41 11.35 1.36
N GLY A 160 -22.77 12.63 1.43
CA GLY A 160 -23.90 13.21 0.68
C GLY A 160 -23.71 13.08 -0.82
N LEU A 161 -22.52 13.45 -1.30
CA LEU A 161 -22.12 13.32 -2.71
C LEU A 161 -22.13 11.86 -3.17
N GLU A 162 -21.60 10.92 -2.38
CA GLU A 162 -21.61 9.49 -2.72
C GLU A 162 -23.04 8.95 -2.87
N ALA A 163 -23.96 9.35 -1.98
CA ALA A 163 -25.38 9.01 -2.07
C ALA A 163 -26.04 9.62 -3.32
N ALA A 164 -25.74 10.89 -3.59
CA ALA A 164 -26.24 11.60 -4.76
C ALA A 164 -25.76 10.98 -6.08
N VAL A 165 -24.47 10.66 -6.18
CA VAL A 165 -23.86 9.99 -7.35
C VAL A 165 -24.49 8.61 -7.55
N ARG A 166 -24.72 7.86 -6.48
CA ARG A 166 -25.41 6.56 -6.54
C ARG A 166 -26.83 6.71 -7.09
N ALA A 167 -27.57 7.71 -6.61
CA ALA A 167 -28.92 7.99 -7.10
C ALA A 167 -28.92 8.42 -8.58
N ALA A 168 -27.95 9.23 -9.02
CA ALA A 168 -27.81 9.64 -10.42
C ALA A 168 -27.49 8.46 -11.34
N ARG A 169 -26.58 7.57 -10.91
CA ARG A 169 -26.28 6.34 -11.67
C ARG A 169 -27.49 5.42 -11.79
N ALA A 170 -28.31 5.31 -10.75
CA ALA A 170 -29.54 4.51 -10.77
C ALA A 170 -30.58 5.04 -11.77
N ARG A 171 -30.57 6.34 -12.08
CA ARG A 171 -31.46 6.97 -13.08
C ARG A 171 -31.00 6.80 -14.53
N GLY A 172 -29.79 6.27 -14.76
CA GLY A 172 -29.23 6.12 -16.11
C GLY A 172 -28.57 7.38 -16.67
N ASP A 173 -28.41 8.44 -15.85
CA ASP A 173 -27.83 9.74 -16.23
C ASP A 173 -26.30 9.66 -16.50
N ALA A 174 -25.70 8.47 -16.43
CA ALA A 174 -24.26 8.26 -16.59
C ALA A 174 -23.95 7.18 -17.63
N SER A 175 -23.39 7.58 -18.79
CA SER A 175 -22.82 6.67 -19.76
C SER A 175 -21.42 6.21 -19.31
N GLY A 176 -21.34 5.15 -18.53
CA GLY A 176 -20.05 4.56 -18.21
C GLY A 176 -20.08 3.57 -17.04
N HIS A 177 -19.62 2.35 -17.31
CA HIS A 177 -19.32 1.34 -16.30
C HIS A 177 -18.07 1.73 -15.49
N ALA A 178 -18.15 2.81 -14.71
CA ALA A 178 -17.27 2.99 -13.58
C ALA A 178 -17.80 2.11 -12.46
N ARG A 179 -17.31 0.86 -12.39
CA ARG A 179 -17.42 0.02 -11.19
C ARG A 179 -17.00 0.90 -10.00
N GLY A 180 -17.98 1.40 -9.27
CA GLY A 180 -17.76 1.83 -7.91
C GLY A 180 -17.17 0.61 -7.22
N GLY A 181 -15.98 0.75 -6.68
CA GLY A 181 -15.41 -0.24 -5.77
C GLY A 181 -16.25 -0.21 -4.51
N THR A 182 -17.47 -0.72 -4.58
CA THR A 182 -18.26 -1.13 -3.44
C THR A 182 -17.69 -2.46 -3.01
N GLY A 183 -17.19 -2.51 -1.78
CA GLY A 183 -17.23 -3.76 -1.05
C GLY A 183 -16.30 -4.87 -1.54
N ASP A 184 -14.99 -4.65 -1.48
CA ASP A 184 -14.14 -5.67 -0.83
C ASP A 184 -14.04 -5.27 0.67
N GLU A 185 -15.17 -4.79 1.20
CA GLU A 185 -15.38 -4.33 2.55
C GLU A 185 -15.94 -5.53 3.31
N ASP A 186 -15.23 -5.85 4.39
CA ASP A 186 -15.62 -6.80 5.43
C ASP A 186 -15.49 -8.29 5.14
N GLU A 187 -14.58 -8.72 4.25
CA GLU A 187 -14.07 -10.08 4.44
C GLU A 187 -13.24 -10.11 5.72
N ALA A 188 -13.81 -10.69 6.78
CA ALA A 188 -13.15 -10.80 8.07
C ALA A 188 -11.84 -11.60 7.92
N TRP A 189 -10.73 -11.06 8.42
CA TRP A 189 -9.45 -11.76 8.41
C TRP A 189 -9.24 -12.51 9.73
N VAL A 190 -8.67 -13.69 9.62
CA VAL A 190 -8.23 -14.50 10.76
C VAL A 190 -6.77 -14.87 10.59
N GLU A 191 -6.12 -15.25 11.68
CA GLU A 191 -4.77 -15.77 11.71
C GLU A 191 -4.82 -17.23 12.17
N LEU A 192 -4.41 -18.13 11.29
CA LEU A 192 -4.09 -19.50 11.65
C LEU A 192 -2.75 -19.49 12.39
N ARG A 193 -2.72 -20.04 13.61
CA ARG A 193 -1.52 -20.25 14.41
C ARG A 193 -1.54 -21.64 15.04
N THR A 194 -0.52 -22.44 14.74
CA THR A 194 -0.39 -23.79 15.30
C THR A 194 1.07 -24.24 15.41
N GLN A 195 1.31 -25.28 16.22
CA GLN A 195 2.59 -25.99 16.28
C GLN A 195 2.64 -27.00 15.15
N LEU A 196 3.77 -27.08 14.47
CA LEU A 196 4.01 -27.95 13.32
C LEU A 196 5.46 -28.49 13.42
N PRO A 197 5.63 -29.73 13.92
CA PRO A 197 6.93 -30.40 14.03
C PRO A 197 7.73 -30.44 12.72
N PRO A 198 9.07 -30.58 12.78
CA PRO A 198 9.93 -30.53 11.59
C PRO A 198 9.57 -31.54 10.50
N GLU A 199 9.21 -32.77 10.86
CA GLU A 199 8.79 -33.82 9.92
C GLU A 199 7.47 -33.48 9.22
N GLU A 200 6.45 -33.06 9.97
CA GLU A 200 5.16 -32.62 9.43
C GLU A 200 5.29 -31.35 8.57
N ARG A 201 6.22 -30.46 8.95
CA ARG A 201 6.53 -29.25 8.19
C ARG A 201 7.08 -29.57 6.81
N ARG A 202 7.94 -30.59 6.67
CA ARG A 202 8.49 -31.02 5.38
C ARG A 202 7.37 -31.45 4.43
N VAL A 203 6.42 -32.23 4.92
CA VAL A 203 5.24 -32.66 4.16
C VAL A 203 4.43 -31.46 3.67
N LEU A 204 4.16 -30.50 4.56
CA LEU A 204 3.45 -29.28 4.18
C LEU A 204 4.23 -28.44 3.15
N ASP A 205 5.53 -28.25 3.33
CA ASP A 205 6.33 -27.47 2.40
C ASP A 205 6.40 -28.13 1.01
N GLU A 206 6.46 -29.46 0.95
CA GLU A 206 6.43 -30.22 -0.31
C GLU A 206 5.06 -30.10 -1.00
N ALA A 207 3.96 -30.24 -0.27
CA ALA A 207 2.61 -30.08 -0.81
C ALA A 207 2.37 -28.66 -1.37
N LEU A 208 2.86 -27.64 -0.67
CA LEU A 208 2.72 -26.26 -1.12
C LEU A 208 3.65 -25.90 -2.26
N SER A 209 4.80 -26.59 -2.37
CA SER A 209 5.63 -26.55 -3.56
C SER A 209 4.84 -27.11 -4.74
N LEU A 210 4.26 -28.31 -4.60
CA LEU A 210 3.44 -28.94 -5.64
C LEU A 210 2.23 -28.08 -6.03
N ALA A 211 1.50 -27.50 -5.07
CA ALA A 211 0.40 -26.59 -5.36
C ALA A 211 0.86 -25.37 -6.18
N ARG A 212 2.04 -24.81 -5.89
CA ARG A 212 2.66 -23.74 -6.68
C ARG A 212 3.06 -24.21 -8.09
N GLU A 213 3.39 -25.49 -8.26
CA GLU A 213 3.74 -26.07 -9.55
C GLU A 213 2.52 -26.25 -10.44
N LEU A 214 1.42 -26.73 -9.86
CA LEU A 214 0.13 -26.90 -10.53
C LEU A 214 -0.47 -25.54 -10.90
N GLU A 215 -0.35 -24.54 -10.01
CA GLU A 215 -0.82 -23.18 -10.25
C GLU A 215 0.31 -22.14 -10.04
N PRO A 216 1.10 -21.86 -11.10
CA PRO A 216 2.18 -20.88 -11.03
C PRO A 216 1.67 -19.48 -10.70
N GLY A 217 2.05 -18.96 -9.54
CA GLY A 217 1.63 -17.64 -9.05
C GLY A 217 0.66 -17.70 -7.88
N ALA A 218 0.19 -18.88 -7.49
CA ALA A 218 -0.65 -19.07 -6.31
C ALA A 218 0.03 -18.52 -5.04
N SER A 219 -0.71 -17.66 -4.35
CA SER A 219 -0.40 -17.14 -3.02
C SER A 219 -0.50 -18.24 -1.97
N ARG A 220 0.07 -18.00 -0.78
CA ARG A 220 -0.04 -18.96 0.33
C ARG A 220 -1.49 -19.24 0.74
N ILE A 221 -2.40 -18.28 0.51
CA ILE A 221 -3.83 -18.41 0.79
C ILE A 221 -4.45 -19.41 -0.20
N GLU A 222 -4.27 -19.16 -1.50
CA GLU A 222 -4.79 -20.03 -2.58
C GLU A 222 -4.21 -21.44 -2.47
N GLN A 223 -2.93 -21.59 -2.10
CA GLN A 223 -2.31 -22.89 -1.87
C GLN A 223 -2.97 -23.67 -0.73
N LEU A 224 -3.21 -23.01 0.41
CA LEU A 224 -3.87 -23.66 1.56
C LEU A 224 -5.34 -23.96 1.27
N GLU A 225 -6.00 -23.11 0.49
CA GLU A 225 -7.36 -23.33 0.00
C GLU A 225 -7.44 -24.56 -0.91
N ALA A 226 -6.53 -24.68 -1.89
CA ALA A 226 -6.46 -25.82 -2.79
C ALA A 226 -6.23 -27.14 -2.04
N LEU A 227 -5.32 -27.15 -1.06
CA LEU A 227 -5.10 -28.30 -0.18
C LEU A 227 -6.38 -28.71 0.57
N ALA A 228 -7.12 -27.73 1.11
CA ALA A 228 -8.36 -28.01 1.84
C ALA A 228 -9.49 -28.50 0.92
N GLN A 229 -9.66 -27.88 -0.25
CA GLN A 229 -10.66 -28.26 -1.24
C GLN A 229 -10.42 -29.68 -1.76
N GLU A 230 -9.17 -30.02 -2.07
CA GLU A 230 -8.82 -31.37 -2.52
C GLU A 230 -9.16 -32.43 -1.47
N TYR A 231 -8.79 -32.18 -0.21
CA TYR A 231 -9.12 -33.11 0.87
C TYR A 231 -10.62 -33.30 1.03
N LEU A 232 -11.38 -32.19 1.02
CA LEU A 232 -12.84 -32.19 1.18
C LEU A 232 -13.58 -32.81 -0.01
N ALA A 233 -12.99 -32.82 -1.20
CA ALA A 233 -13.58 -33.45 -2.38
C ALA A 233 -13.71 -34.97 -2.20
N GLU A 234 -12.72 -35.63 -1.60
CA GLU A 234 -12.76 -37.06 -1.28
C GLU A 234 -13.32 -37.35 0.12
N HIS A 235 -13.15 -36.40 1.05
CA HIS A 235 -13.54 -36.52 2.45
C HIS A 235 -14.51 -35.40 2.84
N PRO A 236 -15.75 -35.38 2.31
CA PRO A 236 -16.70 -34.34 2.63
C PRO A 236 -16.95 -34.28 4.14
N GLY A 237 -17.01 -33.06 4.68
CA GLY A 237 -17.41 -32.80 6.05
C GLY A 237 -18.94 -32.77 6.20
N ASP A 238 -19.41 -32.48 7.40
CA ASP A 238 -20.83 -32.26 7.68
C ASP A 238 -21.37 -31.04 6.89
N PRO A 239 -22.30 -31.24 5.92
CA PRO A 239 -22.81 -30.18 5.06
C PRO A 239 -23.74 -29.20 5.78
N ASP A 240 -24.29 -29.54 6.94
CA ASP A 240 -25.23 -28.69 7.69
C ASP A 240 -24.52 -27.59 8.52
N ALA A 241 -23.19 -27.55 8.50
CA ALA A 241 -22.38 -26.71 9.38
C ALA A 241 -21.63 -25.55 8.70
N ASP A 242 -21.69 -25.38 7.37
CA ASP A 242 -20.72 -24.55 6.64
C ASP A 242 -20.80 -23.04 6.89
N ASP A 243 -21.99 -22.44 7.04
CA ASP A 243 -22.10 -20.97 7.22
C ASP A 243 -21.91 -20.50 8.68
N ALA A 244 -22.09 -21.41 9.66
CA ALA A 244 -22.03 -21.09 11.09
C ALA A 244 -20.90 -21.80 11.85
N ARG A 245 -19.99 -22.51 11.14
CA ARG A 245 -18.93 -23.31 11.78
C ARG A 245 -18.04 -22.44 12.69
N PRO A 246 -17.91 -22.79 13.99
CA PRO A 246 -16.93 -22.13 14.84
C PRO A 246 -15.53 -22.49 14.34
N LEU A 247 -14.68 -21.47 14.17
CA LEU A 247 -13.28 -21.73 13.83
C LEU A 247 -12.61 -22.38 15.05
N GLY A 248 -11.97 -23.52 14.84
CA GLY A 248 -11.32 -24.29 15.90
C GLY A 248 -10.14 -23.55 16.57
N PRO A 249 -9.49 -24.17 17.58
CA PRO A 249 -8.51 -23.50 18.45
C PRO A 249 -7.24 -22.98 17.77
N GLY A 250 -7.01 -23.37 16.51
CA GLY A 250 -5.88 -22.87 15.70
C GLY A 250 -6.12 -21.51 15.04
N PHE A 251 -7.34 -20.95 15.09
CA PHE A 251 -7.67 -19.69 14.42
C PHE A 251 -7.93 -18.57 15.42
N ARG A 252 -7.40 -17.38 15.14
CA ARG A 252 -7.61 -16.17 15.95
C ARG A 252 -8.11 -15.04 15.06
N ALA A 253 -9.07 -14.25 15.53
CA ALA A 253 -9.51 -13.06 14.79
C ALA A 253 -8.34 -12.10 14.59
N ARG A 254 -8.15 -11.63 13.35
CA ARG A 254 -7.09 -10.68 13.00
C ARG A 254 -7.70 -9.30 12.84
N GLY A 255 -7.70 -8.53 13.92
CA GLY A 255 -8.16 -7.14 13.94
C GLY A 255 -8.16 -6.62 15.37
N PRO A 256 -8.25 -5.29 15.57
CA PRO A 256 -8.69 -4.81 16.88
C PRO A 256 -10.02 -5.50 17.18
N GLU A 257 -10.20 -6.02 18.40
CA GLU A 257 -11.55 -6.35 18.88
C GLU A 257 -12.45 -5.19 18.46
N PRO A 258 -13.65 -5.44 17.86
CA PRO A 258 -14.56 -4.37 17.58
C PRO A 258 -14.77 -3.67 18.91
N ALA A 259 -14.16 -2.48 19.04
CA ALA A 259 -14.28 -1.70 20.23
C ALA A 259 -15.77 -1.46 20.35
N ARG A 260 -16.41 -2.14 21.29
CA ARG A 260 -17.72 -1.75 21.82
C ARG A 260 -17.53 -0.43 22.56
N ARG A 261 -17.13 0.61 21.82
CA ARG A 261 -17.13 2.00 22.25
C ARG A 261 -18.29 2.59 21.49
N GLY A 262 -19.35 2.91 22.23
CA GLY A 262 -20.63 3.36 21.68
C GLY A 262 -20.41 4.32 20.54
N ALA A 263 -21.05 4.05 19.41
CA ALA A 263 -21.12 4.99 18.31
C ALA A 263 -21.74 6.26 18.88
N VAL A 264 -20.93 7.30 19.05
CA VAL A 264 -21.43 8.63 19.35
C VAL A 264 -22.10 9.10 18.05
N ALA A 265 -23.36 9.52 18.13
CA ALA A 265 -24.06 10.04 16.97
C ALA A 265 -23.30 11.26 16.43
N SER A 266 -23.01 11.25 15.12
CA SER A 266 -22.45 12.40 14.42
C SER A 266 -23.44 13.55 14.48
N LEU A 267 -22.96 14.78 14.74
CA LEU A 267 -23.82 15.96 14.75
C LEU A 267 -24.21 16.43 13.34
N GLY A 268 -23.64 15.83 12.29
CA GLY A 268 -23.90 16.17 10.89
C GLY A 268 -23.27 17.51 10.46
N PRO A 269 -23.44 17.90 9.18
CA PRO A 269 -22.80 19.09 8.61
C PRO A 269 -23.02 20.37 9.39
N ASP A 270 -24.25 20.61 9.86
CA ASP A 270 -24.61 21.80 10.65
C ASP A 270 -23.91 21.82 12.02
N GLY A 271 -23.67 20.64 12.60
CA GLY A 271 -22.99 20.48 13.88
C GLY A 271 -21.45 20.56 13.80
N TRP A 272 -20.87 20.57 12.60
CA TRP A 272 -19.42 20.68 12.37
C TRP A 272 -18.95 22.13 12.18
N ALA A 273 -19.88 23.09 12.09
CA ALA A 273 -19.61 24.48 11.74
C ALA A 273 -18.86 25.28 12.83
N SER A 274 -18.59 24.69 14.00
CA SER A 274 -17.92 25.35 15.12
C SER A 274 -16.40 25.51 14.93
N LEU A 275 -15.78 24.72 14.06
CA LEU A 275 -14.34 24.82 13.79
C LEU A 275 -14.02 25.99 12.84
N PRO A 276 -12.85 26.65 13.01
CA PRO A 276 -12.44 27.74 12.14
C PRO A 276 -12.44 27.36 10.65
N GLU A 277 -12.93 28.26 9.82
CA GLU A 277 -12.78 28.12 8.38
C GLU A 277 -11.32 28.28 7.99
N VAL A 278 -10.85 27.38 7.15
CA VAL A 278 -9.51 27.41 6.59
C VAL A 278 -9.66 27.84 5.13
N PRO A 279 -8.84 28.76 4.59
CA PRO A 279 -8.93 29.20 3.20
C PRO A 279 -8.36 28.16 2.22
N PRO A 280 -8.91 28.05 0.99
CA PRO A 280 -8.41 27.11 0.00
C PRO A 280 -6.96 27.43 -0.40
N VAL A 281 -6.22 26.39 -0.78
CA VAL A 281 -4.84 26.51 -1.27
C VAL A 281 -4.87 26.13 -2.75
N ALA A 282 -4.19 26.90 -3.60
CA ALA A 282 -4.08 26.59 -5.02
C ALA A 282 -2.97 25.55 -5.29
N ALA A 283 -3.14 24.73 -6.32
CA ALA A 283 -2.16 23.78 -6.80
C ALA A 283 -1.02 24.47 -7.55
N PRO A 284 0.22 23.95 -7.45
CA PRO A 284 1.34 24.52 -8.18
C PRO A 284 1.16 24.27 -9.68
N ASP A 285 1.43 25.27 -10.51
CA ASP A 285 1.32 25.11 -11.96
C ASP A 285 2.58 24.48 -12.56
N LEU A 286 2.64 23.15 -12.53
CA LEU A 286 3.79 22.39 -13.03
C LEU A 286 3.60 21.86 -14.45
N SER A 287 2.40 22.03 -15.03
CA SER A 287 2.06 21.66 -16.41
C SER A 287 2.62 20.29 -16.81
N LEU A 288 2.24 19.24 -16.08
CA LEU A 288 2.69 17.85 -16.30
C LEU A 288 2.00 17.21 -17.51
N ASN A 289 2.33 17.72 -18.70
CA ASN A 289 1.69 17.36 -19.95
C ASN A 289 2.40 16.20 -20.70
N ASN A 290 1.81 15.80 -21.83
CA ASN A 290 2.31 14.74 -22.70
C ASN A 290 3.56 15.10 -23.52
N VAL A 291 4.06 16.33 -23.45
CA VAL A 291 5.25 16.73 -24.21
C VAL A 291 6.53 16.27 -23.49
N LEU A 292 6.47 16.10 -22.17
CA LEU A 292 7.58 15.65 -21.35
C LEU A 292 7.99 14.20 -21.66
N SER A 293 9.30 13.97 -21.66
CA SER A 293 9.90 12.64 -21.67
C SER A 293 9.58 11.88 -20.38
N ALA A 294 9.82 10.56 -20.39
CA ALA A 294 9.62 9.73 -19.21
C ALA A 294 10.50 10.17 -18.03
N GLN A 295 11.74 10.58 -18.31
CA GLN A 295 12.72 11.00 -17.32
C GLN A 295 12.39 12.39 -16.73
N GLU A 296 11.88 13.31 -17.55
CA GLU A 296 11.40 14.61 -17.05
C GLU A 296 10.14 14.48 -16.19
N LEU A 297 9.20 13.63 -16.61
CA LEU A 297 8.03 13.29 -15.79
C LEU A 297 8.45 12.66 -14.46
N ASP A 298 9.39 11.71 -14.50
CA ASP A 298 9.91 11.08 -13.28
C ASP A 298 10.52 12.11 -12.33
N ALA A 299 11.40 13.00 -12.83
CA ALA A 299 12.04 14.01 -11.99
C ALA A 299 11.00 14.92 -11.31
N ARG A 300 9.98 15.37 -12.04
CA ARG A 300 8.92 16.22 -11.49
C ARG A 300 8.01 15.47 -10.51
N LEU A 301 7.62 14.24 -10.82
CA LEU A 301 6.81 13.40 -9.93
C LEU A 301 7.54 13.11 -8.62
N ARG A 302 8.85 12.84 -8.67
CA ARG A 302 9.65 12.63 -7.46
C ARG A 302 9.79 13.88 -6.62
N ALA A 303 9.97 15.05 -7.24
CA ALA A 303 9.98 16.32 -6.53
C ALA A 303 8.65 16.56 -5.78
N LEU A 304 7.53 16.37 -6.47
CA LEU A 304 6.19 16.45 -5.86
C LEU A 304 6.00 15.45 -4.73
N ALA A 305 6.44 14.20 -4.91
CA ALA A 305 6.38 13.18 -3.87
C ALA A 305 7.19 13.59 -2.64
N GLU A 306 8.32 14.28 -2.83
CA GLU A 306 9.15 14.80 -1.73
C GLU A 306 8.44 15.88 -0.92
N CYS A 307 7.87 16.90 -1.59
CA CYS A 307 7.07 17.92 -0.94
C CYS A 307 5.87 17.28 -0.21
N ARG A 308 5.16 16.38 -0.89
CA ARG A 308 4.00 15.66 -0.35
C ARG A 308 4.29 14.95 0.95
N ALA A 309 5.48 14.37 1.13
CA ALA A 309 5.72 13.63 2.36
C ALA A 309 6.14 14.48 3.55
N GLY A 310 6.69 15.67 3.34
CA GLY A 310 6.82 16.60 4.46
C GLY A 310 5.45 16.95 5.03
N TRP A 311 4.46 17.18 4.16
CA TRP A 311 3.07 17.36 4.57
C TRP A 311 2.45 16.10 5.16
N ASP A 312 2.71 14.92 4.61
CA ASP A 312 2.23 13.65 5.21
C ASP A 312 2.81 13.40 6.61
N ARG A 313 4.05 13.82 6.90
CA ARG A 313 4.63 13.75 8.25
C ARG A 313 3.85 14.63 9.22
N LEU A 314 3.53 15.87 8.81
CA LEU A 314 2.71 16.78 9.60
C LEU A 314 1.29 16.20 9.82
N ILE A 315 0.67 15.65 8.78
CA ILE A 315 -0.63 14.97 8.87
C ILE A 315 -0.58 13.80 9.86
N GLY A 316 0.49 13.00 9.83
CA GLY A 316 0.69 11.90 10.78
C GLY A 316 0.75 12.40 12.22
N LEU A 317 1.58 13.41 12.47
CA LEU A 317 1.84 13.96 13.80
C LEU A 317 0.59 14.64 14.39
N CYS A 318 0.01 15.61 13.67
CA CYS A 318 -1.19 16.31 14.13
C CYS A 318 -2.40 15.37 14.17
N GLY A 319 -2.53 14.46 13.20
CA GLY A 319 -3.57 13.45 13.19
C GLY A 319 -3.48 12.51 14.39
N TYR A 320 -2.27 12.15 14.84
CA TYR A 320 -2.05 11.39 16.07
C TYR A 320 -2.54 12.16 17.30
N ALA A 321 -2.17 13.44 17.40
CA ALA A 321 -2.59 14.28 18.51
C ALA A 321 -4.12 14.47 18.56
N VAL A 322 -4.77 14.83 17.44
CA VAL A 322 -6.24 14.99 17.32
C VAL A 322 -7.00 13.69 17.60
N LYS A 323 -6.47 12.55 17.14
CA LYS A 323 -7.08 11.24 17.43
C LYS A 323 -6.94 10.87 18.90
N ARG A 324 -5.79 11.14 19.50
CA ARG A 324 -5.46 10.76 20.87
C ARG A 324 -6.18 11.64 21.91
N SER A 325 -6.28 12.94 21.65
CA SER A 325 -6.99 13.91 22.51
C SER A 325 -8.51 13.74 22.49
N GLY A 326 -9.06 13.18 21.41
CA GLY A 326 -10.51 13.06 21.22
C GLY A 326 -11.17 14.34 20.69
N MET A 327 -10.37 15.34 20.28
CA MET A 327 -10.86 16.61 19.75
C MET A 327 -11.89 16.44 18.62
N HIS A 328 -11.66 15.49 17.70
CA HIS A 328 -12.62 15.19 16.63
C HIS A 328 -14.04 14.90 17.15
N ARG A 329 -14.21 14.31 18.35
CA ARG A 329 -15.54 14.12 18.94
C ARG A 329 -16.09 15.38 19.57
N LEU A 330 -15.23 16.19 20.21
CA LEU A 330 -15.61 17.48 20.76
C LEU A 330 -16.11 18.43 19.66
N SER A 331 -15.53 18.33 18.47
CA SER A 331 -15.96 19.06 17.27
C SER A 331 -17.18 18.44 16.57
N GLY A 332 -17.86 17.46 17.18
CA GLY A 332 -19.13 16.92 16.68
C GLY A 332 -19.05 15.74 15.69
N TYR A 333 -17.86 15.21 15.39
CA TYR A 333 -17.73 14.04 14.53
C TYR A 333 -17.94 12.74 15.31
N GLY A 334 -18.67 11.78 14.75
CA GLY A 334 -18.93 10.48 15.40
C GLY A 334 -17.70 9.58 15.47
N SER A 335 -16.72 9.78 14.59
CA SER A 335 -15.46 9.04 14.59
C SER A 335 -14.30 9.82 13.95
N PHE A 336 -13.07 9.42 14.26
CA PHE A 336 -11.88 9.96 13.59
C PHE A 336 -11.89 9.71 12.08
N ARG A 337 -12.48 8.61 11.62
CA ARG A 337 -12.66 8.32 10.18
C ARG A 337 -13.53 9.36 9.51
N GLU A 338 -14.69 9.65 10.10
CA GLU A 338 -15.61 10.66 9.60
C GLU A 338 -14.97 12.05 9.60
N TYR A 339 -14.23 12.41 10.66
CA TYR A 339 -13.43 13.63 10.68
C TYR A 339 -12.45 13.70 9.51
N VAL A 340 -11.67 12.65 9.26
CA VAL A 340 -10.70 12.67 8.15
C VAL A 340 -11.36 12.77 6.78
N GLU A 341 -12.43 12.02 6.54
CA GLU A 341 -13.12 12.02 5.24
C GLU A 341 -13.82 13.36 4.98
N GLU A 342 -14.53 13.88 5.98
CA GLU A 342 -15.37 15.06 5.82
C GLU A 342 -14.60 16.36 6.02
N ARG A 343 -13.77 16.48 7.08
CA ARG A 343 -13.02 17.70 7.37
C ARG A 343 -11.75 17.84 6.54
N LEU A 344 -10.97 16.76 6.43
CA LEU A 344 -9.67 16.79 5.73
C LEU A 344 -9.80 16.48 4.24
N GLY A 345 -10.86 15.80 3.80
CA GLY A 345 -11.02 15.40 2.40
C GLY A 345 -9.97 14.38 1.94
N LEU A 346 -9.48 13.55 2.86
CA LEU A 346 -8.44 12.54 2.62
C LEU A 346 -8.97 11.13 2.81
N PRO A 347 -8.38 10.10 2.18
CA PRO A 347 -8.76 8.71 2.45
C PRO A 347 -8.45 8.31 3.90
N ALA A 348 -9.48 8.05 4.72
CA ALA A 348 -9.31 7.80 6.15
C ALA A 348 -8.32 6.68 6.46
N ARG A 349 -8.38 5.56 5.74
CA ARG A 349 -7.46 4.43 5.96
C ARG A 349 -6.00 4.81 5.74
N ALA A 350 -5.71 5.73 4.81
CA ALA A 350 -4.35 6.21 4.60
C ALA A 350 -3.87 7.06 5.78
N VAL A 351 -4.69 8.01 6.25
CA VAL A 351 -4.36 8.85 7.42
C VAL A 351 -4.25 8.01 8.69
N GLU A 352 -5.17 7.07 8.92
CA GLU A 352 -5.12 6.15 10.08
C GLU A 352 -3.84 5.33 10.11
N GLN A 353 -3.34 4.86 8.95
CA GLN A 353 -2.07 4.16 8.86
C GLN A 353 -0.88 5.06 9.20
N ARG A 354 -0.92 6.35 8.82
CA ARG A 354 0.11 7.33 9.21
C ARG A 354 0.08 7.59 10.71
N VAL A 355 -1.10 7.85 11.27
CA VAL A 355 -1.31 8.06 12.70
C VAL A 355 -0.85 6.86 13.53
N ALA A 356 -1.15 5.64 13.06
CA ALA A 356 -0.68 4.42 13.73
C ALA A 356 0.84 4.26 13.67
N LEU A 357 1.48 4.66 12.56
CA LEU A 357 2.93 4.66 12.45
C LEU A 357 3.56 5.69 13.39
N GLU A 358 3.01 6.90 13.48
CA GLU A 358 3.50 7.93 14.42
C GLU A 358 3.37 7.49 15.87
N ALA A 359 2.26 6.84 16.24
CA ALA A 359 2.10 6.23 17.56
C ALA A 359 3.18 5.16 17.84
N ARG A 360 3.55 4.36 16.83
CA ARG A 360 4.62 3.36 16.96
C ARG A 360 6.01 3.98 17.01
N LEU A 361 6.26 5.04 16.24
CA LEU A 361 7.50 5.82 16.26
C LEU A 361 7.73 6.44 17.63
N ALA A 362 6.70 7.05 18.22
CA ALA A 362 6.76 7.63 19.57
C ALA A 362 7.13 6.64 20.68
N ALA A 363 6.97 5.34 20.43
CA ALA A 363 7.31 4.27 21.35
C ALA A 363 8.57 3.48 20.91
N SER A 364 9.33 3.98 19.93
CA SER A 364 10.42 3.23 19.28
C SER A 364 11.63 4.11 18.94
N PRO A 365 12.64 4.15 19.83
CA PRO A 365 13.91 4.81 19.53
C PRO A 365 14.58 4.28 18.26
N ALA A 366 14.44 2.98 17.95
CA ALA A 366 15.05 2.39 16.75
C ALA A 366 14.35 2.83 15.45
N LEU A 367 13.01 2.95 15.44
CA LEU A 367 12.29 3.48 14.26
C LEU A 367 12.49 4.98 14.09
N GLU A 368 12.62 5.74 15.19
CA GLU A 368 12.97 7.15 15.12
C GLU A 368 14.36 7.36 14.50
N GLU A 369 15.34 6.55 14.89
CA GLU A 369 16.67 6.58 14.28
C GLU A 369 16.60 6.19 12.80
N ALA A 370 15.82 5.17 12.44
CA ALA A 370 15.58 4.80 11.05
C ALA A 370 15.00 5.99 10.24
N ARG A 371 14.01 6.69 10.81
CA ARG A 371 13.41 7.90 10.22
C ARG A 371 14.43 9.00 10.06
N ARG A 372 15.24 9.28 11.09
CA ARG A 372 16.30 10.31 11.07
C ARG A 372 17.36 10.04 10.00
N ARG A 373 17.68 8.76 9.77
CA ARG A 373 18.61 8.33 8.71
C ARG A 373 18.01 8.35 7.30
N GLY A 374 16.72 8.67 7.16
CA GLY A 374 16.05 8.83 5.87
C GLY A 374 15.36 7.57 5.35
N VAL A 375 15.06 6.59 6.19
CA VAL A 375 14.22 5.43 5.77
C VAL A 375 12.83 5.93 5.39
N SER A 376 12.36 5.55 4.18
CA SER A 376 11.07 5.99 3.63
C SER A 376 9.86 5.46 4.43
N TYR A 377 8.68 6.04 4.20
CA TYR A 377 7.48 5.69 4.94
C TYR A 377 7.08 4.21 4.76
N GLU A 378 7.02 3.70 3.52
CA GLU A 378 6.65 2.29 3.30
C GLU A 378 7.66 1.33 3.93
N LYS A 379 8.95 1.68 3.98
CA LYS A 379 9.98 0.88 4.65
C LYS A 379 9.86 0.95 6.17
N LEU A 380 9.59 2.12 6.74
CA LEU A 380 9.31 2.26 8.18
C LEU A 380 8.11 1.40 8.59
N ARG A 381 7.08 1.29 7.74
CA ARG A 381 5.93 0.40 8.00
C ARG A 381 6.30 -1.09 7.99
N VAL A 382 7.27 -1.49 7.17
CA VAL A 382 7.81 -2.85 7.20
C VAL A 382 8.53 -3.09 8.53
N LEU A 383 9.44 -2.18 8.90
CA LEU A 383 10.20 -2.27 10.15
C LEU A 383 9.31 -2.18 11.40
N ALA A 384 8.22 -1.41 11.35
CA ALA A 384 7.28 -1.25 12.46
C ALA A 384 6.57 -2.56 12.88
N ARG A 385 6.61 -3.59 12.03
CA ARG A 385 6.10 -4.95 12.32
C ARG A 385 7.07 -5.78 13.16
N LEU A 386 8.33 -5.36 13.25
CA LEU A 386 9.35 -6.01 14.05
C LEU A 386 9.27 -5.58 15.51
N ARG A 387 9.80 -6.44 16.38
CA ARG A 387 9.99 -6.10 17.81
C ARG A 387 11.14 -5.11 17.92
N GLU A 388 11.10 -4.27 18.95
CA GLU A 388 12.11 -3.22 19.17
C GLU A 388 13.58 -3.67 19.02
N PRO A 389 14.07 -4.74 19.67
CA PRO A 389 15.47 -5.15 19.56
C PRO A 389 15.85 -5.62 18.15
N ASP A 390 14.86 -6.03 17.34
CA ASP A 390 15.10 -6.55 16.01
C ASP A 390 15.21 -5.41 14.97
N ILE A 391 14.79 -4.17 15.26
CA ILE A 391 14.68 -3.09 14.25
C ILE A 391 16.03 -2.51 13.85
N ALA A 392 16.90 -2.21 14.82
CA ALA A 392 18.16 -1.51 14.56
C ALA A 392 19.08 -2.24 13.55
N PRO A 393 19.24 -3.58 13.62
CA PRO A 393 20.00 -4.34 12.62
C PRO A 393 19.50 -4.20 11.17
N TRP A 394 18.20 -3.94 10.97
CA TRP A 394 17.64 -3.78 9.64
C TRP A 394 17.83 -2.39 9.04
N ILE A 395 18.23 -1.38 9.81
CA ILE A 395 18.30 0.01 9.31
C ILE A 395 19.26 0.16 8.12
N PRO A 396 20.52 -0.35 8.16
CA PRO A 396 21.40 -0.27 6.99
C PRO A 396 20.79 -0.95 5.76
N ARG A 397 20.19 -2.14 5.94
CA ARG A 397 19.53 -2.86 4.86
C ARG A 397 18.31 -2.12 4.32
N ALA A 398 17.54 -1.46 5.17
CA ALA A 398 16.39 -0.67 4.77
C ALA A 398 16.79 0.56 3.94
N LEU A 399 17.93 1.19 4.22
CA LEU A 399 18.45 2.29 3.39
C LEU A 399 18.85 1.79 1.99
N ASP A 400 19.48 0.62 1.92
CA ASP A 400 20.08 0.09 0.69
C ASP A 400 19.17 -0.82 -0.14
N ALA A 401 18.09 -1.37 0.40
CA ALA A 401 17.19 -2.26 -0.34
C ALA A 401 16.05 -1.48 -1.02
N THR A 402 15.42 -2.06 -2.05
CA THR A 402 14.08 -1.61 -2.46
C THR A 402 13.05 -2.01 -1.40
N CYS A 403 11.90 -1.34 -1.33
CA CYS A 403 10.85 -1.69 -0.37
C CYS A 403 10.37 -3.14 -0.57
N VAL A 404 10.29 -3.61 -1.82
CA VAL A 404 9.96 -5.01 -2.14
C VAL A 404 10.99 -5.98 -1.57
N VAL A 405 12.28 -5.72 -1.79
CA VAL A 405 13.36 -6.58 -1.28
C VAL A 405 13.35 -6.60 0.25
N LEU A 406 13.29 -5.42 0.88
CA LEU A 406 13.20 -5.33 2.34
C LEU A 406 11.99 -6.10 2.90
N ARG A 407 10.82 -5.98 2.26
CA ARG A 407 9.62 -6.70 2.68
C ARG A 407 9.82 -8.21 2.61
N ARG A 408 10.35 -8.72 1.48
CA ARG A 408 10.60 -10.15 1.29
C ARG A 408 11.62 -10.70 2.29
N GLU A 409 12.70 -9.95 2.55
CA GLU A 409 13.73 -10.36 3.50
C GLU A 409 13.21 -10.37 4.94
N VAL A 410 12.47 -9.33 5.35
CA VAL A 410 11.85 -9.27 6.69
C VAL A 410 10.80 -10.36 6.86
N GLU A 411 9.98 -10.62 5.82
CA GLU A 411 8.99 -11.71 5.84
C GLU A 411 9.68 -13.09 5.87
N GLY A 412 10.75 -13.28 5.10
CA GLY A 412 11.54 -14.52 5.06
C GLY A 412 12.26 -14.81 6.37
N GLU A 413 12.90 -13.82 6.99
CA GLU A 413 13.51 -13.94 8.32
C GLU A 413 12.46 -14.30 9.37
N ARG A 414 11.31 -13.61 9.35
CA ARG A 414 10.19 -13.92 10.24
C ARG A 414 9.68 -15.35 10.03
N GLU A 415 9.58 -15.80 8.79
CA GLU A 415 9.22 -17.18 8.47
C GLU A 415 10.28 -18.17 8.98
N GLY A 416 11.57 -17.86 8.83
CA GLY A 416 12.69 -18.64 9.38
C GLY A 416 12.64 -18.76 10.90
N GLN A 417 12.35 -17.67 11.60
CA GLN A 417 12.17 -17.67 13.06
C GLN A 417 10.95 -18.49 13.50
N LEU A 418 9.84 -18.42 12.77
CA LEU A 418 8.66 -19.26 13.01
C LEU A 418 9.00 -20.74 12.79
N ARG A 419 9.71 -21.07 11.70
CA ARG A 419 10.20 -22.42 11.41
C ARG A 419 11.09 -22.95 12.53
N ALA A 420 12.05 -22.15 13.03
CA ALA A 420 12.93 -22.54 14.12
C ALA A 420 12.20 -22.83 15.44
N ARG A 421 11.03 -22.22 15.65
CA ARG A 421 10.15 -22.46 16.81
C ARG A 421 9.12 -23.57 16.59
N GLY A 422 9.09 -24.20 15.42
CA GLY A 422 8.05 -25.16 15.05
C GLY A 422 6.67 -24.52 14.87
N GLU A 423 6.58 -23.21 14.61
CA GLU A 423 5.30 -22.52 14.46
C GLU A 423 4.90 -22.37 12.97
N LEU A 424 3.61 -22.56 12.70
CA LEU A 424 2.95 -22.15 11.46
C LEU A 424 2.02 -20.98 11.78
N VAL A 425 2.24 -19.84 11.11
CA VAL A 425 1.37 -18.65 11.20
C VAL A 425 0.98 -18.19 9.80
N ALA A 426 -0.31 -18.09 9.52
CA ALA A 426 -0.81 -17.63 8.22
C ALA A 426 -2.05 -16.72 8.39
N PRO A 427 -2.04 -15.48 7.86
CA PRO A 427 -3.24 -14.67 7.74
C PRO A 427 -4.11 -15.21 6.60
N LEU A 428 -5.39 -15.43 6.88
CA LEU A 428 -6.34 -16.00 5.95
C LEU A 428 -7.63 -15.17 5.93
N PRO A 429 -8.25 -15.00 4.77
CA PRO A 429 -9.63 -14.57 4.70
C PRO A 429 -10.55 -15.60 5.39
N ARG A 430 -11.66 -15.14 5.98
CA ARG A 430 -12.54 -16.00 6.80
C ARG A 430 -13.11 -17.16 5.97
N GLY A 431 -13.44 -16.96 4.69
CA GLY A 431 -13.93 -18.03 3.82
C GLY A 431 -12.94 -19.20 3.73
N VAL A 432 -11.68 -18.89 3.43
CA VAL A 432 -10.59 -19.88 3.37
C VAL A 432 -10.36 -20.55 4.72
N ALA A 433 -10.49 -19.81 5.82
CA ALA A 433 -10.36 -20.37 7.17
C ALA A 433 -11.51 -21.34 7.54
N VAL A 434 -12.72 -21.09 7.05
CA VAL A 434 -13.86 -22.02 7.21
C VAL A 434 -13.61 -23.31 6.45
N LEU A 435 -13.13 -23.23 5.19
CA LEU A 435 -12.74 -24.41 4.40
C LEU A 435 -11.66 -25.23 5.10
N LEU A 436 -10.60 -24.59 5.60
CA LEU A 436 -9.55 -25.28 6.37
C LEU A 436 -10.10 -25.88 7.66
N ALA A 437 -10.98 -25.17 8.38
CA ALA A 437 -11.61 -25.70 9.59
C ALA A 437 -12.48 -26.93 9.31
N ALA A 438 -13.17 -26.96 8.16
CA ALA A 438 -13.93 -28.11 7.67
C ALA A 438 -13.02 -29.32 7.42
N ALA A 439 -11.94 -29.12 6.67
CA ALA A 439 -10.96 -30.17 6.38
C ALA A 439 -10.33 -30.70 7.67
N ILE A 440 -9.93 -29.82 8.59
CA ILE A 440 -9.39 -30.19 9.91
C ILE A 440 -10.39 -31.00 10.73
N ALA A 441 -11.68 -30.63 10.70
CA ALA A 441 -12.73 -31.37 11.40
C ALA A 441 -12.89 -32.79 10.81
N SER A 442 -12.91 -32.93 9.48
CA SER A 442 -13.00 -34.24 8.83
C SER A 442 -11.77 -35.11 9.12
N VAL A 443 -10.56 -34.54 9.14
CA VAL A 443 -9.35 -35.26 9.58
C VAL A 443 -9.51 -35.78 11.00
N ARG A 444 -9.97 -34.95 11.94
CA ARG A 444 -10.16 -35.35 13.34
C ARG A 444 -11.20 -36.46 13.52
N GLU A 445 -12.27 -36.42 12.73
CA GLU A 445 -13.29 -37.47 12.75
C GLU A 445 -12.72 -38.81 12.27
N ARG A 446 -11.88 -38.81 11.23
CA ARG A 446 -11.33 -40.04 10.62
C ARG A 446 -10.10 -40.58 11.33
N HIS A 447 -9.24 -39.70 11.82
CA HIS A 447 -7.90 -40.05 12.32
C HIS A 447 -7.73 -39.79 13.82
N GLY A 448 -8.74 -39.22 14.49
CA GLY A 448 -8.79 -39.06 15.95
C GLY A 448 -8.98 -37.60 16.40
N HIS A 449 -9.89 -37.39 17.35
CA HIS A 449 -10.28 -36.06 17.81
C HIS A 449 -9.18 -35.28 18.55
N ALA A 450 -8.18 -35.98 19.10
CA ALA A 450 -7.08 -35.38 19.85
C ALA A 450 -5.98 -34.76 18.96
N LEU A 451 -6.08 -34.87 17.64
CA LEU A 451 -5.06 -34.36 16.73
C LEU A 451 -4.93 -32.83 16.79
N SER A 452 -3.67 -32.38 16.86
CA SER A 452 -3.33 -30.96 16.81
C SER A 452 -3.74 -30.35 15.46
N THR A 453 -3.99 -29.04 15.43
CA THR A 453 -4.31 -28.35 14.17
C THR A 453 -3.17 -28.48 13.15
N GLY A 454 -1.90 -28.44 13.59
CA GLY A 454 -0.75 -28.63 12.71
C GLY A 454 -0.69 -30.02 12.08
N THR A 455 -0.88 -31.06 12.89
CA THR A 455 -0.92 -32.45 12.40
C THR A 455 -2.08 -32.65 11.41
N CYS A 456 -3.24 -32.04 11.66
CA CYS A 456 -4.34 -32.10 10.69
C CYS A 456 -3.97 -31.45 9.35
N ILE A 457 -3.29 -30.31 9.37
CA ILE A 457 -2.78 -29.65 8.16
C ILE A 457 -1.75 -30.54 7.44
N ALA A 458 -0.88 -31.24 8.18
CA ALA A 458 0.08 -32.16 7.60
C ALA A 458 -0.59 -33.37 6.94
N VAL A 459 -1.69 -33.89 7.51
CA VAL A 459 -2.50 -34.95 6.90
C VAL A 459 -3.17 -34.46 5.61
N ILE A 460 -3.75 -33.26 5.63
CA ILE A 460 -4.34 -32.63 4.43
C ILE A 460 -3.26 -32.45 3.34
N ALA A 461 -2.08 -31.96 3.71
CA ALA A 461 -0.95 -31.80 2.80
C ALA A 461 -0.45 -33.14 2.23
N PHE A 462 -0.37 -34.17 3.07
CA PHE A 462 0.01 -35.52 2.65
C PHE A 462 -1.00 -36.08 1.65
N HIS A 463 -2.30 -35.93 1.89
CA HIS A 463 -3.35 -36.33 0.95
C HIS A 463 -3.18 -35.63 -0.40
N PHE A 464 -2.97 -34.32 -0.41
CA PHE A 464 -2.69 -33.57 -1.63
C PHE A 464 -1.48 -34.12 -2.40
N LEU A 465 -0.41 -34.49 -1.70
CA LEU A 465 0.77 -35.12 -2.30
C LEU A 465 0.49 -36.52 -2.84
N VAL A 466 -0.34 -37.33 -2.19
CA VAL A 466 -0.71 -38.65 -2.71
C VAL A 466 -1.59 -38.50 -3.96
N THR A 467 -2.53 -37.57 -3.96
CA THR A 467 -3.46 -37.36 -5.09
C THR A 467 -2.75 -36.75 -6.30
N TRP A 468 -1.88 -35.77 -6.08
CA TRP A 468 -1.26 -34.99 -7.15
C TRP A 468 0.23 -35.29 -7.37
N GLY A 469 0.90 -36.01 -6.47
CA GLY A 469 2.36 -36.25 -6.53
C GLY A 469 2.79 -37.20 -7.64
N ASP A 470 1.87 -38.08 -8.10
CA ASP A 470 2.08 -38.95 -9.26
C ASP A 470 1.66 -38.31 -10.60
N ALA A 471 1.24 -37.04 -10.61
CA ALA A 471 1.01 -36.31 -11.86
C ALA A 471 2.31 -36.30 -12.69
N PRO A 472 2.31 -36.80 -13.94
CA PRO A 472 3.55 -37.17 -14.63
C PRO A 472 4.51 -35.98 -14.80
N GLY A 473 5.58 -35.99 -14.01
CA GLY A 473 6.91 -36.36 -14.52
C GLY A 473 7.49 -35.52 -15.66
N ARG A 474 7.07 -34.28 -15.85
CA ARG A 474 7.87 -33.34 -16.67
C ARG A 474 9.08 -32.96 -15.85
N SER A 475 10.25 -33.50 -16.19
CA SER A 475 11.52 -32.92 -15.75
C SER A 475 11.41 -31.41 -15.89
N PRO A 476 11.66 -30.63 -14.82
CA PRO A 476 11.37 -29.21 -14.83
C PRO A 476 12.06 -28.60 -16.05
N THR A 477 11.26 -27.96 -16.91
CA THR A 477 11.79 -27.34 -18.12
C THR A 477 12.94 -26.43 -17.72
N ARG A 478 13.91 -26.20 -18.61
CA ARG A 478 15.02 -25.29 -18.29
C ARG A 478 14.51 -23.96 -17.74
N SER A 479 13.46 -23.39 -18.35
CA SER A 479 12.84 -22.16 -17.86
C SER A 479 12.27 -22.30 -16.44
N ARG A 480 11.73 -23.47 -16.07
CA ARG A 480 11.25 -23.75 -14.72
C ARG A 480 12.40 -23.81 -13.71
N ARG A 481 13.48 -24.55 -14.00
CA ARG A 481 14.67 -24.61 -13.13
C ARG A 481 15.27 -23.23 -12.83
N ILE A 482 15.32 -22.35 -13.84
CA ILE A 482 15.81 -20.98 -13.67
C ILE A 482 14.86 -20.16 -12.78
N ARG A 483 13.54 -20.27 -12.99
CA ARG A 483 12.57 -19.58 -12.13
C ARG A 483 12.63 -20.09 -10.70
N GLU A 484 12.77 -21.39 -10.47
CA GLU A 484 12.91 -21.97 -9.13
C GLU A 484 14.19 -21.47 -8.43
N ARG A 485 15.34 -21.48 -9.13
CA ARG A 485 16.59 -20.87 -8.63
C ARG A 485 16.38 -19.41 -8.23
N ASP A 486 15.62 -18.67 -9.03
CA ASP A 486 15.31 -17.26 -8.84
C ASP A 486 14.11 -17.04 -7.89
N SER A 487 13.76 -18.05 -7.09
CA SER A 487 12.68 -18.05 -6.10
C SER A 487 11.29 -17.71 -6.67
N GLY A 488 11.09 -17.92 -7.97
CA GLY A 488 9.86 -17.64 -8.71
C GLY A 488 9.64 -16.16 -9.03
N TRP A 489 10.61 -15.28 -8.76
CA TRP A 489 10.46 -13.84 -8.89
C TRP A 489 11.26 -13.27 -10.06
N CYS A 490 10.74 -12.18 -10.64
CA CYS A 490 11.49 -11.40 -11.60
C CYS A 490 12.73 -10.79 -10.91
N GLN A 491 13.90 -10.95 -11.56
CA GLN A 491 15.18 -10.51 -11.04
C GLN A 491 15.52 -9.04 -11.35
N VAL A 492 14.63 -8.32 -12.06
CA VAL A 492 14.79 -6.87 -12.29
C VAL A 492 14.69 -6.16 -10.93
N PRO A 493 15.66 -5.30 -10.56
CA PRO A 493 15.66 -4.62 -9.28
C PRO A 493 14.37 -3.80 -9.07
N GLY A 494 13.69 -4.05 -7.95
CA GLY A 494 12.43 -3.37 -7.59
C GLY A 494 11.17 -3.98 -8.18
N CYS A 495 11.27 -5.04 -9.01
CA CYS A 495 10.10 -5.71 -9.56
C CYS A 495 9.41 -6.59 -8.51
N SER A 496 8.10 -6.40 -8.33
CA SER A 496 7.29 -7.25 -7.44
C SER A 496 6.62 -8.44 -8.14
N ARG A 497 6.81 -8.62 -9.44
CA ARG A 497 6.14 -9.66 -10.23
C ARG A 497 6.86 -11.00 -10.24
N HIS A 498 6.09 -12.06 -10.41
CA HIS A 498 6.62 -13.40 -10.66
C HIS A 498 7.33 -13.48 -12.01
N ALA A 499 8.36 -14.31 -12.07
CA ALA A 499 9.02 -14.64 -13.32
C ALA A 499 8.10 -15.54 -14.16
N ALA A 500 7.88 -15.14 -15.41
CA ALA A 500 7.16 -15.92 -16.41
C ALA A 500 8.12 -16.64 -17.37
N HIS A 501 9.31 -16.06 -17.59
CA HIS A 501 10.26 -16.50 -18.60
C HIS A 501 11.66 -16.62 -18.02
N ALA A 502 12.45 -17.55 -18.55
CA ALA A 502 13.90 -17.51 -18.43
C ALA A 502 14.48 -16.84 -19.67
N HIS A 503 15.16 -15.72 -19.47
CA HIS A 503 15.73 -14.89 -20.52
C HIS A 503 17.24 -15.09 -20.61
N HIS A 504 17.78 -15.20 -21.82
CA HIS A 504 19.21 -15.31 -22.08
C HIS A 504 19.90 -13.95 -21.91
N ILE A 505 20.88 -13.85 -21.01
CA ILE A 505 21.67 -12.62 -20.77
C ILE A 505 22.45 -12.27 -22.04
N ASP A 506 23.29 -13.18 -22.50
CA ASP A 506 23.84 -13.19 -23.85
C ASP A 506 22.82 -13.84 -24.77
N PHE A 507 22.25 -13.04 -25.68
CA PHE A 507 21.15 -13.50 -26.52
C PHE A 507 21.59 -14.67 -27.40
N ARG A 508 20.69 -15.63 -27.62
CA ARG A 508 20.92 -16.75 -28.56
C ARG A 508 21.27 -16.28 -29.97
N SER A 509 20.70 -15.17 -30.43
CA SER A 509 21.02 -14.58 -31.74
C SER A 509 22.47 -14.09 -31.84
N HIS A 510 23.14 -13.87 -30.70
CA HIS A 510 24.55 -13.48 -30.60
C HIS A 510 25.44 -14.64 -30.13
N GLY A 511 24.95 -15.88 -30.21
CA GLY A 511 25.71 -17.08 -29.84
C GLY A 511 25.66 -17.47 -28.36
N GLY A 512 24.80 -16.83 -27.55
CA GLY A 512 24.67 -17.17 -26.13
C GLY A 512 24.11 -18.58 -25.87
N GLY A 513 24.74 -19.29 -24.94
CA GLY A 513 24.42 -20.68 -24.60
C GLY A 513 23.20 -20.85 -23.69
N ASP A 514 22.77 -22.09 -23.49
CA ASP A 514 21.64 -22.44 -22.60
C ASP A 514 22.07 -22.72 -21.15
N ASP A 515 23.31 -22.36 -20.80
CA ASP A 515 23.85 -22.54 -19.46
C ASP A 515 23.02 -21.77 -18.43
N PRO A 516 22.77 -22.33 -17.24
CA PRO A 516 21.97 -21.66 -16.22
C PRO A 516 22.50 -20.26 -15.84
N GLU A 517 23.82 -20.06 -15.86
CA GLU A 517 24.46 -18.76 -15.59
C GLU A 517 24.12 -17.69 -16.64
N ASN A 518 23.78 -18.11 -17.87
CA ASN A 518 23.34 -17.22 -18.94
C ASN A 518 21.83 -16.99 -18.92
N LEU A 519 21.09 -17.51 -17.94
CA LEU A 519 19.64 -17.42 -17.89
C LEU A 519 19.17 -16.72 -16.62
N VAL A 520 18.20 -15.82 -16.75
CA VAL A 520 17.61 -15.05 -15.65
C VAL A 520 16.08 -15.04 -15.72
N GLY A 521 15.43 -15.19 -14.57
CA GLY A 521 13.98 -15.15 -14.42
C GLY A 521 13.41 -13.73 -14.58
N LEU A 522 12.52 -13.54 -15.57
CA LEU A 522 11.88 -12.27 -15.87
C LEU A 522 10.36 -12.39 -15.96
N CYS A 523 9.63 -11.36 -15.52
CA CYS A 523 8.20 -11.25 -15.79
C CYS A 523 7.95 -10.95 -17.28
N ALA A 524 6.72 -11.13 -17.76
CA ALA A 524 6.39 -10.91 -19.17
C ALA A 524 6.67 -9.46 -19.64
N PHE A 525 6.34 -8.45 -18.82
CA PHE A 525 6.58 -7.05 -19.15
C PHE A 525 8.08 -6.72 -19.26
N HIS A 526 8.87 -7.06 -18.26
CA HIS A 526 10.31 -6.78 -18.30
C HIS A 526 11.03 -7.57 -19.38
N HIS A 527 10.64 -8.82 -19.62
CA HIS A 527 11.19 -9.62 -20.71
C HIS A 527 10.85 -9.01 -22.07
N LEU A 528 9.56 -8.88 -22.38
CA LEU A 528 9.11 -8.59 -23.74
C LEU A 528 9.16 -7.10 -24.07
N ARG A 529 8.81 -6.23 -23.12
CA ARG A 529 8.68 -4.79 -23.37
C ARG A 529 9.92 -4.01 -22.98
N CYS A 530 10.61 -4.38 -21.89
CA CYS A 530 11.79 -3.63 -21.47
C CYS A 530 13.08 -4.13 -22.13
N ILE A 531 13.38 -5.44 -22.06
CA ILE A 531 14.59 -6.00 -22.66
C ILE A 531 14.49 -6.01 -24.18
N HIS A 532 13.51 -6.73 -24.75
CA HIS A 532 13.36 -6.79 -26.21
C HIS A 532 12.90 -5.46 -26.84
N GLY A 533 12.33 -4.56 -26.04
CA GLY A 533 12.06 -3.17 -26.47
C GLY A 533 13.28 -2.25 -26.41
N GLY A 534 14.46 -2.73 -25.98
CA GLY A 534 15.70 -1.97 -25.97
C GLY A 534 15.84 -0.93 -24.86
N TYR A 535 14.95 -0.93 -23.86
CA TYR A 535 15.02 -0.02 -22.72
C TYR A 535 15.96 -0.52 -21.63
N LEU A 536 15.90 -1.81 -21.33
CA LEU A 536 16.76 -2.47 -20.34
C LEU A 536 17.75 -3.40 -21.04
N ALA A 537 18.92 -3.57 -20.42
CA ALA A 537 19.83 -4.66 -20.69
C ALA A 537 20.33 -5.27 -19.37
N VAL A 538 20.75 -6.52 -19.42
CA VAL A 538 21.37 -7.22 -18.29
C VAL A 538 22.69 -7.80 -18.76
N LEU A 539 23.73 -7.64 -17.93
CA LEU A 539 25.07 -8.16 -18.16
C LEU A 539 25.51 -9.03 -16.99
N GLY A 540 26.50 -9.89 -17.23
CA GLY A 540 27.16 -10.70 -16.21
C GLY A 540 26.61 -12.12 -16.10
N ARG A 541 26.67 -12.72 -14.91
CA ARG A 541 26.32 -14.13 -14.69
C ARG A 541 25.31 -14.30 -13.58
N ALA A 542 24.22 -14.99 -13.86
CA ALA A 542 23.22 -15.36 -12.86
C ALA A 542 23.77 -16.45 -11.93
N PRO A 543 23.33 -16.52 -10.66
CA PRO A 543 22.31 -15.66 -10.04
C PRO A 543 22.85 -14.36 -9.41
N GLY A 544 24.17 -14.23 -9.17
CA GLY A 544 24.71 -13.20 -8.26
C GLY A 544 25.44 -12.00 -8.88
N ALA A 545 25.91 -12.08 -10.12
CA ALA A 545 26.77 -11.08 -10.74
C ALA A 545 26.07 -10.32 -11.88
N LEU A 546 24.80 -9.95 -11.67
CA LEU A 546 23.99 -9.25 -12.66
C LEU A 546 24.15 -7.73 -12.56
N VAL A 547 24.45 -7.09 -13.69
CA VAL A 547 24.45 -5.63 -13.83
C VAL A 547 23.33 -5.22 -14.77
N TRP A 548 22.40 -4.41 -14.29
CA TRP A 548 21.29 -3.90 -15.09
C TRP A 548 21.64 -2.54 -15.68
N LEU A 549 21.30 -2.34 -16.94
CA LEU A 549 21.44 -1.07 -17.64
C LEU A 549 20.06 -0.56 -18.06
N LEU A 550 19.78 0.73 -17.82
CA LEU A 550 18.60 1.43 -18.35
C LEU A 550 19.10 2.53 -19.29
N GLY A 551 18.73 2.45 -20.58
CA GLY A 551 19.24 3.37 -21.59
C GLY A 551 20.78 3.43 -21.65
N GLY A 552 21.45 2.28 -21.43
CA GLY A 552 22.91 2.16 -21.44
C GLY A 552 23.64 2.60 -20.16
N ARG A 553 22.93 3.01 -19.11
CA ARG A 553 23.53 3.42 -17.82
C ARG A 553 23.24 2.40 -16.72
N ILE A 554 24.21 2.17 -15.84
CA ILE A 554 24.03 1.29 -14.66
C ILE A 554 22.82 1.73 -13.87
N TRP A 555 21.93 0.78 -13.60
CA TRP A 555 20.64 1.01 -13.00
C TRP A 555 20.38 -0.02 -11.89
N SER A 556 20.09 0.46 -10.68
CA SER A 556 19.90 -0.38 -9.48
C SER A 556 18.44 -0.54 -9.07
N GLY A 557 17.52 -0.23 -9.99
CA GLY A 557 16.08 -0.21 -9.78
C GLY A 557 15.48 1.19 -9.89
N PRO A 558 14.15 1.31 -9.77
CA PRO A 558 13.50 2.61 -9.68
C PRO A 558 14.13 3.44 -8.57
N HIS A 559 14.19 4.76 -8.77
CA HIS A 559 14.78 5.69 -7.81
C HIS A 559 14.21 5.43 -6.42
N ARG A 560 15.08 5.28 -5.43
CA ARG A 560 14.67 4.94 -4.06
C ARG A 560 14.57 6.21 -3.27
N ARG A 561 13.39 6.49 -2.75
CA ARG A 561 13.23 7.63 -1.85
C ARG A 561 14.09 7.49 -0.59
N GLY A 562 14.80 8.56 -0.23
CA GLY A 562 15.62 8.63 1.00
C GLY A 562 17.11 8.32 0.80
N THR A 563 17.54 7.83 -0.37
CA THR A 563 18.97 7.71 -0.67
C THR A 563 19.53 9.08 -1.02
N ARG A 564 20.49 9.60 -0.23
CA ARG A 564 21.24 10.83 -0.54
C ARG A 564 22.09 10.61 -1.80
N GLY A 565 21.47 10.76 -2.97
CA GLY A 565 22.14 10.72 -4.26
C GLY A 565 21.90 12.03 -4.99
N ALA A 566 22.94 12.88 -5.04
CA ALA A 566 23.07 14.15 -5.75
C ALA A 566 21.87 15.10 -5.70
N ALA A 567 22.06 16.20 -4.97
CA ALA A 567 21.21 17.37 -4.95
C ALA A 567 20.89 17.87 -6.38
N GLY A 568 19.78 17.40 -6.95
CA GLY A 568 18.99 18.17 -7.89
C GLY A 568 18.11 19.09 -7.05
N ALA A 569 18.18 20.39 -7.31
CA ALA A 569 17.33 21.37 -6.65
C ALA A 569 15.88 20.86 -6.59
N VAL A 570 15.27 20.93 -5.42
CA VAL A 570 13.81 20.98 -5.33
C VAL A 570 13.40 22.05 -6.36
N PRO A 571 12.53 21.76 -7.33
CA PRO A 571 12.09 22.78 -8.27
C PRO A 571 11.65 23.96 -7.43
N ALA A 572 12.13 25.17 -7.72
CA ALA A 572 11.95 26.38 -6.91
C ALA A 572 10.49 26.83 -6.71
N ALA A 573 9.53 25.98 -7.10
CA ALA A 573 8.08 26.10 -6.95
C ALA A 573 7.49 24.92 -6.13
N CYS A 574 8.33 24.31 -5.30
CA CYS A 574 8.05 23.36 -4.23
C CYS A 574 9.07 23.68 -3.11
#